data_AF-A0A3L7PKG0-F1
#
_entry.id   AF-A0A3L7PKG0-F1
#
_cell.length_a   1.000
_cell.length_b   1.000
_cell.length_c   1.000
_cell.angle_alpha   90.00
_cell.angle_beta   90.00
_cell.angle_gamma   90.00
#
_symmetry.space_group_name_H-M   'P 1'
#
loop_
_entity.id
_entity.type
_entity.pdbx_description
1 polymer ?
#
loop_
_entity_poly.entity_id
_entity_poly.type
_entity_poly.pdbx_seq_one_letter_code
_entity_poly.pdbx_strand_id
1 'polypeptide(L)' 'MTSGRSHVVDCGNYGHIELVHTAQRPDDVSHELTYDPDRRLWRASVRQSLRDMKATRRSLDLVDEEALRELV' A
#
# COMPACT_ATOMS: atom_id res chain seq x y z
N MET A 1 -8.56 3.15 19.88
CA MET A 1 -7.39 2.25 19.85
C MET A 1 -7.88 0.88 19.36
N THR A 2 -7.77 0.58 18.06
CA THR A 2 -8.17 -0.72 17.52
C THR A 2 -7.06 -1.73 17.78
N SER A 3 -7.39 -2.99 18.08
CA SER A 3 -6.46 -4.00 18.58
C SER A 3 -5.54 -4.63 17.51
N GLY A 4 -5.08 -3.87 16.52
CA GLY A 4 -4.02 -4.32 15.59
C GLY A 4 -4.28 -5.64 14.85
N ARG A 5 -5.55 -5.98 14.56
CA ARG A 5 -5.86 -7.22 13.83
C ARG A 5 -5.66 -6.99 12.34
N SER A 6 -4.69 -7.70 11.76
CA SER A 6 -4.69 -7.93 10.33
C SER A 6 -6.01 -8.60 9.93
N HIS A 7 -6.58 -8.18 8.80
CA HIS A 7 -7.85 -8.71 8.31
C HIS A 7 -7.74 -9.00 6.82
N VAL A 8 -8.36 -10.08 6.38
CA VAL A 8 -8.39 -10.48 4.97
C VAL A 8 -9.84 -10.47 4.52
N VAL A 9 -10.13 -9.68 3.49
CA VAL A 9 -11.42 -9.67 2.81
C VAL A 9 -11.31 -10.55 1.58
N ASP A 10 -12.16 -11.57 1.50
CA ASP A 10 -12.27 -12.44 0.33
C ASP A 10 -13.12 -11.77 -0.75
N CYS A 11 -12.56 -11.60 -1.95
CA CYS A 11 -13.22 -11.03 -3.12
C CYS A 11 -13.60 -12.11 -4.14
N GLY A 12 -13.63 -13.39 -3.75
CA GLY A 12 -13.98 -14.52 -4.60
C GLY A 12 -12.99 -14.68 -5.75
N ASN A 13 -13.50 -14.66 -6.98
CA ASN A 13 -12.68 -14.87 -8.18
C ASN A 13 -11.67 -13.75 -8.47
N TYR A 14 -11.72 -12.64 -7.73
CA TYR A 14 -10.85 -11.48 -7.92
C TYR A 14 -9.69 -11.42 -6.92
N GLY A 15 -9.58 -12.40 -6.01
CA GLY A 15 -8.51 -12.49 -5.01
C GLY A 15 -8.92 -11.97 -3.63
N HIS A 16 -7.98 -11.35 -2.91
CA HIS A 16 -8.18 -10.92 -1.53
C HIS A 16 -7.62 -9.53 -1.27
N ILE A 17 -8.25 -8.78 -0.36
CA ILE A 17 -7.71 -7.53 0.18
C ILE A 17 -7.21 -7.80 1.58
N GLU A 18 -5.93 -7.57 1.83
CA GLU A 18 -5.31 -7.74 3.13
C GLU A 18 -5.04 -6.40 3.79
N LEU A 19 -5.65 -6.19 4.96
CA LEU A 19 -5.38 -5.06 5.83
C LEU A 19 -4.24 -5.45 6.76
N VAL A 20 -3.06 -4.86 6.56
CA VAL A 20 -1.86 -5.14 7.35
C VAL A 20 -1.52 -3.93 8.19
N HIS A 21 -1.30 -4.15 9.49
CA HIS A 21 -0.83 -3.09 10.37
C HIS A 21 0.65 -2.79 10.09
N THR A 22 0.97 -1.52 9.83
CA THR A 22 2.35 -1.07 9.76
C THR A 22 2.68 -0.27 11.01
N ALA A 23 3.91 -0.36 11.51
CA ALA A 23 4.36 0.40 12.68
C ALA A 23 4.63 1.90 12.38
N GLN A 24 4.01 2.44 11.31
CA GLN A 24 4.22 3.80 10.85
C GLN A 24 3.35 4.78 11.63
N ARG A 25 3.92 5.92 11.99
CA ARG A 25 3.13 7.00 12.59
C ARG A 25 2.40 7.77 11.48
N PRO A 26 1.21 8.31 11.72
CA PRO A 26 0.47 9.08 10.73
C PRO A 26 1.28 10.24 10.11
N ASP A 27 2.07 10.95 10.93
CA ASP A 27 2.89 12.07 10.46
C ASP A 27 3.99 11.62 9.47
N ASP A 28 4.51 10.40 9.64
CA ASP A 28 5.55 9.82 8.78
C ASP A 28 4.99 9.35 7.42
N VAL A 29 3.67 9.18 7.27
CA VAL A 29 3.04 8.66 6.05
C VAL A 29 2.15 9.67 5.36
N SER A 30 1.58 10.64 6.07
CA SER A 30 0.58 11.58 5.53
C SER A 30 1.03 12.32 4.27
N HIS A 31 2.31 12.71 4.20
CA HIS A 31 2.91 13.39 3.05
C HIS A 31 3.16 12.47 1.84
N GLU A 32 3.05 11.16 2.03
CA GLU A 32 3.13 10.15 0.97
C GLU A 32 1.75 9.74 0.44
N LEU A 33 0.67 10.29 0.98
CA LEU A 33 -0.69 9.92 0.61
C LEU A 33 -1.34 11.05 -0.20
N THR A 34 -1.88 10.70 -1.36
CA THR A 34 -2.72 11.60 -2.17
C THR A 34 -4.11 11.01 -2.30
N TYR A 35 -5.16 11.79 -2.02
CA TYR A 35 -6.53 11.33 -2.21
C TYR A 35 -6.87 11.27 -3.70
N ASP A 36 -7.33 10.10 -4.16
CA ASP A 36 -7.77 9.88 -5.53
C ASP A 36 -9.31 9.98 -5.57
N PRO A 37 -9.88 11.06 -6.14
CA PRO A 37 -11.32 11.28 -6.11
C PRO A 37 -12.09 10.30 -7.00
N ASP A 38 -11.49 9.81 -8.09
CA ASP A 38 -12.12 8.88 -9.02
C ASP A 38 -12.29 7.51 -8.36
N ARG A 39 -11.27 7.08 -7.61
CA ARG A 39 -11.25 5.80 -6.88
C ARG A 39 -11.78 5.91 -5.45
N ARG A 40 -12.02 7.12 -4.97
CA ARG A 40 -12.50 7.46 -3.62
C ARG A 40 -11.63 6.86 -2.51
N LEU A 41 -10.32 6.82 -2.71
CA LEU A 41 -9.36 6.22 -1.77
C LEU A 41 -8.05 7.00 -1.71
N TRP A 42 -7.34 6.88 -0.59
CA TRP A 42 -5.99 7.42 -0.45
C TRP A 42 -4.99 6.50 -1.14
N ARG A 43 -4.17 7.07 -2.02
CA ARG A 43 -3.09 6.36 -2.72
C ARG A 43 -1.75 6.72 -2.12
N ALA A 44 -0.97 5.70 -1.81
CA ALA A 44 0.42 5.87 -1.46
C ALA A 44 1.23 6.28 -2.70
N SER A 45 2.25 7.11 -2.47
CA SER A 45 3.30 7.37 -3.45
C SER A 45 3.99 6.06 -3.85
N VAL A 46 4.72 6.11 -4.96
CA VAL A 46 5.49 4.96 -5.44
C VAL A 46 6.53 4.51 -4.40
N ARG A 47 7.21 5.46 -3.76
CA ARG A 47 8.21 5.19 -2.71
C ARG A 47 7.58 4.53 -1.48
N GLN A 48 6.44 5.03 -1.02
CA GLN A 48 5.74 4.46 0.12
C GLN A 48 5.19 3.06 -0.20
N SER A 49 4.62 2.87 -1.39
CA SER A 49 4.16 1.57 -1.89
C SER A 49 5.26 0.50 -1.88
N LEU A 50 6.46 0.83 -2.39
CA LEU A 50 7.59 -0.10 -2.38
C LEU A 50 8.08 -0.43 -0.96
N ARG A 51 8.11 0.56 -0.08
CA ARG A 51 8.47 0.36 1.33
C ARG A 51 7.47 -0.58 2.02
N ASP A 52 6.18 -0.42 1.77
CA ASP A 52 5.12 -1.26 2.33
C ASP A 52 5.18 -2.69 1.78
N MET A 53 5.44 -2.88 0.48
CA MET A 53 5.66 -4.19 -0.12
C MET A 53 6.82 -4.95 0.54
N LYS A 54 7.94 -4.25 0.79
CA LYS A 54 9.10 -4.82 1.52
C LYS A 54 8.75 -5.15 2.96
N ALA A 55 8.08 -4.24 3.67
CA ALA A 55 7.70 -4.43 5.07
C ALA A 55 6.74 -5.60 5.26
N THR A 56 5.87 -5.84 4.28
CA THR A 56 4.90 -6.95 4.27
C THR A 56 5.42 -8.23 3.60
N ARG A 57 6.71 -8.25 3.23
CA ARG A 57 7.42 -9.40 2.62
C ARG A 57 6.74 -9.92 1.35
N ARG A 58 6.22 -9.01 0.52
CA ARG A 58 5.62 -9.35 -0.78
C ARG A 58 6.67 -9.37 -1.87
N SER A 59 6.50 -10.26 -2.84
CA SER A 59 7.34 -10.31 -4.04
C SER A 59 7.22 -9.00 -4.82
N LEU A 60 8.35 -8.53 -5.33
CA LEU A 60 8.45 -7.38 -6.23
C LEU A 60 8.72 -7.81 -7.68
N ASP A 61 8.63 -9.11 -8.00
CA ASP A 61 9.08 -9.65 -9.29
C ASP A 61 8.24 -9.15 -10.48
N LEU A 62 7.02 -8.67 -10.22
CA LEU A 62 6.13 -8.08 -11.22
C LEU A 62 6.25 -6.56 -11.31
N VAL A 63 7.09 -5.95 -10.49
CA VAL A 63 7.28 -4.51 -10.50
C VAL A 63 8.25 -4.14 -11.62
N ASP A 64 7.80 -3.29 -12.52
CA ASP A 64 8.63 -2.72 -13.58
C ASP A 64 9.51 -1.59 -13.03
N GLU A 65 10.81 -1.86 -12.91
CA GLU A 65 11.80 -0.90 -12.43
C GLU A 65 12.03 0.29 -13.38
N GLU A 66 11.70 0.16 -14.67
CA GLU A 66 11.80 1.26 -15.63
C GLU A 66 10.66 2.25 -15.43
N ALA A 67 9.42 1.76 -15.36
CA ALA A 67 8.23 2.58 -15.08
C ALA A 67 8.31 3.32 -13.73
N LEU A 68 9.01 2.72 -12.76
CA LEU A 68 9.30 3.32 -11.46
C LEU A 68 10.09 4.62 -11.53
N ARG A 69 10.99 4.75 -12.52
CA ARG A 69 11.89 5.91 -12.68
C ARG A 69 11.24 7.06 -13.45
N GLU A 70 10.20 6.79 -14.24
CA GLU A 70 9.47 7.81 -15.00
C GLU A 70 8.51 8.65 -14.14
N LEU A 71 8.20 8.19 -12.93
CA LEU A 71 7.28 8.84 -11.98
C LEU A 71 8.00 9.64 -10.88
N VAL A 72 9.32 9.86 -11.02
CA VAL A 72 10.16 10.62 -10.08
C VAL A 72 10.45 12.03 -10.61
#